data_AF-A0A960CDZ8-F1
#
_entry.id   AF-A0A960CDZ8-F1
#
_cell.length_a   1.000
_cell.length_b   1.000
_cell.length_c   1.000
_cell.angle_alpha   90.00
_cell.angle_beta   90.00
_cell.angle_gamma   90.00
#
_symmetry.space_group_name_H-M   'P 1'
#
loop_
_entity.id
_entity.type
_entity.pdbx_description
1 polymer ?
#
loop_
_entity_poly.entity_id
_entity_poly.type
_entity_poly.pdbx_seq_one_letter_code
_entity_poly.pdbx_strand_id
1 'polypeptide(L)'
;MLRVAKSALKRGYSIEDVSHAYDLYQYEDVIDPDSEPPKILTIGPDPAGNLLELIGGEQSNGDHLIWHAMRCRPQYLALLPGVGR
;
A
#
# COMPACT_ATOMS: atom_id res chain seq x y z
N MET A 1 13.13 3.99 -4.96
CA MET A 1 12.20 5.13 -5.20
C MET A 1 10.81 4.57 -5.48
N LEU A 2 9.73 5.30 -5.18
CA LEU A 2 8.37 4.79 -5.42
C LEU A 2 8.03 4.78 -6.92
N ARG A 3 7.36 3.71 -7.36
CA ARG A 3 6.78 3.53 -8.70
C ARG A 3 5.35 3.04 -8.53
N VAL A 4 4.43 3.57 -9.36
CA VAL A 4 3.03 3.14 -9.35
C VAL A 4 2.67 2.57 -10.71
N ALA A 5 2.31 1.29 -10.76
CA ALA A 5 1.87 0.66 -11.98
C ALA A 5 0.47 1.17 -12.38
N LYS A 6 0.20 1.23 -13.69
CA LYS A 6 -1.13 1.61 -14.21
C LYS A 6 -2.26 0.74 -13.66
N SER A 7 -1.98 -0.52 -13.30
CA SER A 7 -2.95 -1.43 -12.69
C SER A 7 -3.45 -0.97 -11.33
N ALA A 8 -2.61 -0.29 -10.53
CA ALA A 8 -2.98 0.22 -9.21
C ALA A 8 -4.05 1.32 -9.31
N LEU A 9 -4.04 2.07 -10.41
CA LEU A 9 -4.95 3.20 -10.65
C LEU A 9 -6.33 2.78 -11.17
N LYS A 10 -6.53 1.49 -11.51
CA LYS A 10 -7.77 0.98 -12.14
C LYS A 10 -9.03 1.20 -11.31
N ARG A 11 -8.90 1.45 -10.01
CA ARG A 11 -10.01 1.68 -9.08
C ARG A 11 -10.33 3.17 -8.86
N GLY A 12 -9.78 4.05 -9.69
CA GLY A 12 -10.03 5.49 -9.62
C GLY A 12 -9.10 6.25 -8.68
N TYR A 13 -8.06 5.59 -8.16
CA TYR A 13 -7.00 6.25 -7.39
C TYR A 13 -6.01 6.93 -8.32
N SER A 14 -5.54 8.10 -7.90
CA SER A 14 -4.46 8.83 -8.55
C SER A 14 -3.09 8.35 -8.06
N ILE A 15 -2.03 8.78 -8.75
CA ILE A 15 -0.66 8.54 -8.27
C ILE A 15 -0.42 9.29 -6.95
N GLU A 16 -1.03 10.47 -6.78
CA GLU A 16 -0.95 11.26 -5.55
C GLU A 16 -1.57 10.51 -4.37
N ASP A 17 -2.73 9.88 -4.54
CA ASP A 17 -3.37 9.08 -3.48
C ASP A 17 -2.47 7.92 -3.03
N VAL A 18 -1.87 7.22 -3.99
CA VAL A 18 -0.97 6.10 -3.71
C VAL A 18 0.33 6.57 -3.07
N SER A 19 0.91 7.67 -3.56
CA SER A 19 2.14 8.23 -2.99
C SER A 19 1.90 8.70 -1.56
N HIS A 20 0.83 9.43 -1.31
CA HIS A 20 0.51 9.93 0.01
C HIS A 20 0.28 8.80 1.02
N ALA A 21 -0.47 7.76 0.61
CA ALA A 21 -0.68 6.57 1.45
C ALA A 21 0.61 5.78 1.70
N TYR A 22 1.51 5.72 0.71
CA TYR A 22 2.82 5.10 0.87
C TYR A 22 3.74 5.94 1.78
N ASP A 23 3.81 7.25 1.61
CA ASP A 23 4.72 8.12 2.37
C ASP A 23 4.30 8.25 3.85
N LEU A 24 3.00 8.13 4.15
CA LEU A 24 2.42 8.28 5.48
C LEU A 24 1.83 6.97 6.03
N TYR A 25 2.35 5.83 5.59
CA TYR A 25 1.86 4.53 6.02
C TYR A 25 1.88 4.38 7.55
N GLN A 26 0.89 3.65 8.05
CA GLN A 26 0.71 3.33 9.47
C GLN A 26 0.95 1.84 9.76
N TYR A 27 0.96 1.02 8.72
CA TYR A 27 1.29 -0.40 8.77
C TYR A 27 2.00 -0.82 7.49
N GLU A 28 3.03 -1.64 7.64
CA GLU A 28 3.73 -2.30 6.53
C GLU A 28 4.13 -3.71 6.98
N ASP A 29 3.88 -4.71 6.14
CA ASP A 29 4.31 -6.08 6.41
C ASP A 29 4.42 -6.93 5.14
N VAL A 30 5.24 -7.97 5.18
CA VAL A 30 5.39 -8.95 4.10
C VAL A 30 4.29 -10.01 4.22
N ILE A 31 3.38 -10.05 3.26
CA ILE A 31 2.23 -10.97 3.28
C ILE A 31 2.41 -12.22 2.41
N ASP A 32 3.42 -12.22 1.54
CA ASP A 32 3.76 -13.34 0.66
C ASP A 32 5.27 -13.30 0.39
N PRO A 33 6.09 -13.91 1.26
CA PRO A 33 7.55 -13.88 1.15
C PRO A 33 8.09 -14.76 0.02
N ASP A 34 7.31 -15.75 -0.42
CA ASP A 34 7.70 -16.72 -1.45
C ASP A 34 7.43 -16.22 -2.88
N SER A 35 6.77 -15.08 -3.04
CA SER A 35 6.57 -14.46 -4.35
C SER A 35 7.83 -13.73 -4.84
N GLU A 36 7.92 -13.54 -6.14
CA GLU A 36 9.04 -12.82 -6.77
C GLU A 36 8.51 -11.57 -7.51
N PRO A 37 8.70 -10.36 -6.97
CA PRO A 37 9.27 -10.03 -5.65
C PRO A 37 8.31 -10.38 -4.48
N PRO A 38 8.80 -10.42 -3.22
CA PRO A 38 7.95 -10.58 -2.04
C PRO A 38 6.82 -9.54 -2.01
N LYS A 39 5.59 -9.95 -1.69
CA LYS A 39 4.47 -9.00 -1.59
C LYS A 39 4.47 -8.32 -0.25
N ILE A 40 4.49 -7.00 -0.31
CA ILE A 40 4.38 -6.09 0.82
C ILE A 40 2.97 -5.49 0.81
N LEU A 41 2.31 -5.59 1.96
CA LEU A 41 1.09 -4.86 2.28
C LEU A 41 1.48 -3.57 2.99
N THR A 42 1.09 -2.44 2.42
CA THR A 42 1.24 -1.12 3.05
C THR A 42 -0.15 -0.53 3.26
N ILE A 43 -0.43 0.01 4.46
CA ILE A 43 -1.70 0.68 4.78
C ILE A 43 -1.40 2.11 5.21
N GLY A 44 -2.01 3.07 4.52
CA GLY A 44 -1.85 4.49 4.83
C GLY A 44 -2.97 5.36 4.29
N PRO A 45 -3.06 6.64 4.74
CA PRO A 45 -4.11 7.55 4.33
C PRO A 45 -3.84 8.18 2.96
N ASP A 46 -4.88 8.36 2.15
CA ASP A 46 -4.86 9.30 1.02
C ASP A 46 -4.88 10.76 1.52
N PRO A 47 -4.76 11.78 0.64
CA PRO A 47 -4.80 13.19 1.03
C PRO A 47 -6.10 13.62 1.73
N ALA A 48 -7.20 12.88 1.54
CA ALA A 48 -8.49 13.11 2.19
C ALA A 48 -8.63 12.35 3.53
N GLY A 49 -7.63 11.58 3.95
CA GLY A 49 -7.62 10.79 5.18
C GLY A 49 -8.29 9.42 5.06
N ASN A 50 -8.70 8.98 3.86
CA ASN A 50 -9.21 7.62 3.69
C ASN A 50 -8.06 6.63 3.69
N LEU A 51 -8.17 5.55 4.47
CA LEU A 51 -7.17 4.51 4.46
C LEU A 51 -7.21 3.69 3.17
N LEU A 52 -6.04 3.55 2.56
CA LEU A 52 -5.78 2.70 1.41
C LEU A 52 -4.95 1.47 1.82
N GLU A 53 -5.26 0.36 1.18
CA GLU A 53 -4.47 -0.86 1.13
C GLU A 53 -3.69 -0.84 -0.19
N LEU A 54 -2.36 -0.84 -0.10
CA LEU A 54 -1.44 -0.89 -1.23
C LEU A 54 -0.73 -2.24 -1.23
N ILE A 55 -0.67 -2.89 -2.39
CA ILE A 55 0.16 -4.08 -2.59
C ILE A 55 1.27 -3.75 -3.58
N GLY A 56 2.49 -4.00 -3.13
CA GLY A 56 3.70 -3.79 -3.90
C GLY A 56 4.82 -4.70 -3.45
N GLY A 57 6.03 -4.36 -3.89
CA GLY A 57 7.23 -5.12 -3.57
C GLY A 57 8.47 -4.43 -4.12
N GLU A 58 9.60 -4.70 -3.47
CA GLU A 58 10.90 -4.16 -3.85
C GLU A 58 11.42 -4.86 -5.11
N GLN A 59 11.80 -4.05 -6.09
CA GLN A 59 12.40 -4.50 -7.35
C GLN A 59 13.92 -4.67 -7.18
N SER A 60 14.54 -5.44 -8.07
CA SER A 60 15.99 -5.68 -8.05
C SER A 60 16.87 -4.42 -8.17
N ASN A 61 16.29 -3.30 -8.64
CA ASN A 61 16.94 -2.00 -8.72
C ASN A 61 16.72 -1.10 -7.48
N GLY A 62 16.07 -1.61 -6.42
CA GLY A 62 15.74 -0.87 -5.21
C GLY A 62 14.52 0.07 -5.33
N ASP A 63 13.76 0.00 -6.44
CA ASP A 63 12.47 0.69 -6.54
C ASP A 63 11.38 -0.12 -5.84
N HIS A 64 10.46 0.59 -5.18
CA HIS A 64 9.24 -0.03 -4.65
C HIS A 64 8.13 0.16 -5.68
N LEU A 65 7.64 -0.94 -6.24
CA LEU A 65 6.58 -0.91 -7.24
C LEU A 65 5.26 -1.26 -6.57
N ILE A 66 4.31 -0.32 -6.57
CA ILE A 66 2.92 -0.58 -6.18
C ILE A 66 2.13 -0.98 -7.43
N TRP A 67 1.53 -2.17 -7.41
CA TRP A 67 0.70 -2.67 -8.52
C TRP A 67 -0.77 -2.85 -8.17
N HIS A 68 -1.13 -2.71 -6.90
CA HIS A 68 -2.51 -2.69 -6.43
C HIS A 68 -2.74 -1.54 -5.44
N ALA A 69 -3.85 -0.83 -5.59
CA ALA A 69 -4.34 0.13 -4.61
C ALA A 69 -5.87 -0.04 -4.48
N MET A 70 -6.36 -0.06 -3.25
CA MET A 70 -7.78 -0.12 -2.95
C MET A 70 -8.11 0.49 -1.59
N ARG A 71 -9.39 0.78 -1.34
CA ARG A 71 -9.85 1.15 0.01
C ARG A 71 -9.44 0.05 0.99
N CYS A 72 -8.86 0.47 2.11
CA CYS A 72 -8.46 -0.45 3.18
C CYS A 72 -9.66 -1.27 3.65
N ARG A 73 -9.52 -2.59 3.62
CA ARG A 73 -10.57 -3.51 4.04
C ARG A 73 -10.71 -3.53 5.57
N PRO A 74 -11.92 -3.68 6.12
CA PRO A 74 -12.15 -3.67 7.56
C PRO A 74 -11.27 -4.65 8.36
N GLN A 75 -10.96 -5.81 7.79
CA GLN A 75 -10.10 -6.83 8.41
C GLN A 75 -8.69 -6.33 8.75
N TYR A 76 -8.16 -5.37 7.99
CA TYR A 76 -6.82 -4.83 8.21
C TYR A 76 -6.81 -3.62 9.15
N LEU A 77 -7.97 -3.08 9.52
CA LEU A 77 -8.03 -1.99 10.50
C LEU A 77 -7.52 -2.44 11.87
N ALA A 78 -7.69 -3.71 12.22
CA ALA A 78 -7.17 -4.30 13.45
C ALA A 78 -5.62 -4.36 13.50
N LEU A 79 -4.94 -4.16 12.37
CA LEU A 79 -3.48 -4.10 12.30
C LEU A 79 -2.94 -2.70 12.62
N LEU A 80 -3.81 -1.68 12.62
CA LEU A 80 -3.40 -0.30 12.81
C LEU A 80 -3.16 0.02 14.29
N PRO A 81 -2.09 0.77 14.62
CA PRO A 81 -1.82 1.18 15.99
C PRO A 81 -3.00 2.01 16.53
N GLY A 82 -3.49 1.65 17.71
CA GLY A 82 -4.59 2.35 18.39
C GLY A 82 -6.00 1.88 18.03
N VAL A 83 -6.18 0.99 17.05
CA VAL A 83 -7.47 0.33 16.79
C VAL A 83 -7.55 -0.93 17.65
N GLY A 84 -7.72 -0.74 18.96
CA GLY A 84 -7.75 -1.84 19.93
C GLY A 84 -6.80 -1.65 21.10
N ARG A 85 -6.95 -0.56 21.84
CA ARG A 85 -6.68 -0.53 23.29
C ARG A 85 -7.44 0.58 23.97
#